data_AF-A0A3B0SJQ1-F1
#
_entry.id   AF-A0A3B0SJQ1-F1
#
_cell.length_a   1.000
_cell.length_b   1.000
_cell.length_c   1.000
_cell.angle_alpha   90.00
_cell.angle_beta   90.00
_cell.angle_gamma   90.00
#
_symmetry.space_group_name_H-M   'P 1'
#
loop_
_entity.id
_entity.type
_entity.pdbx_description
1 polymer ?
#
loop_
_entity_poly.entity_id
_entity_poly.type
_entity_poly.pdbx_seq_one_letter_code
_entity_poly.pdbx_strand_id
1 'polypeptide(L)'
;MCNAQVTSVHPVVTEKADSVREVVLDLERARRKTRRTVIDFWEAIYQAYVAGFVMVIVVAAIASVLPQSEISAAGVADVVRRGPAALGLFVALAGYLGIRSGNHGGPLVFEAATVQYVLQAPVDRAFVARRAAQKQLRTAVMWGSAGGAGLGLAVSGSLPGNTIEFVFGFAAVGALGGVLMFGAALVASGRPVSPAVATSIGILLVGWSALDLALASVTSPFTLVGRLGMWPLSGTSFSIVGAVLIIAVVGEGIRRAGNFSLEASLQRAGLISQIRFALTMNDLRTVVLLRRRLANHSYRTKPWLPI
;
A
#
# COMPACT_ATOMS: atom_id res chain seq x y z
N MET A 1 49.24 9.15 -15.56
CA MET A 1 47.93 8.66 -16.01
C MET A 1 47.46 7.63 -14.99
N CYS A 2 46.46 7.98 -14.17
CA CYS A 2 46.01 7.19 -13.04
C CYS A 2 44.85 6.30 -13.50
N ASN A 3 45.04 4.98 -13.51
CA ASN A 3 44.03 4.00 -13.89
C ASN A 3 43.32 3.52 -12.62
N ALA A 4 42.02 3.80 -12.51
CA ALA A 4 41.21 3.47 -11.34
C ALA A 4 41.00 1.95 -11.26
N GLN A 5 41.63 1.31 -10.27
CA GLN A 5 41.32 -0.06 -9.87
C GLN A 5 39.89 -0.13 -9.34
N VAL A 6 39.02 -0.77 -10.11
CA VAL A 6 37.72 -1.27 -9.64
C VAL A 6 38.00 -2.34 -8.59
N THR A 7 37.71 -2.06 -7.33
CA THR A 7 37.78 -3.01 -6.22
C THR A 7 36.76 -4.13 -6.43
N SER A 8 37.21 -5.25 -6.98
CA SER A 8 36.45 -6.49 -7.07
C SER A 8 36.16 -7.02 -5.66
N VAL A 9 34.90 -7.03 -5.26
CA VAL A 9 34.44 -7.71 -4.04
C VAL A 9 34.78 -9.21 -4.18
N HIS A 10 35.53 -9.76 -3.21
CA HIS A 10 36.06 -11.12 -3.25
C HIS A 10 34.96 -12.21 -3.25
N PRO A 11 35.15 -13.34 -3.98
CA PRO A 11 34.15 -14.40 -4.18
C PRO A 11 33.73 -15.16 -2.89
N VAL A 12 34.56 -15.15 -1.85
CA VAL A 12 34.28 -15.83 -0.57
C VAL A 12 33.12 -15.17 0.20
N VAL A 13 32.96 -13.84 0.08
CA VAL A 13 31.89 -13.11 0.78
C VAL A 13 30.53 -13.40 0.14
N THR A 14 30.50 -13.54 -1.19
CA THR A 14 29.28 -13.89 -1.93
C THR A 14 28.80 -15.31 -1.64
N GLU A 15 29.70 -16.30 -1.60
CA GLU A 15 29.35 -17.69 -1.27
C GLU A 15 28.76 -17.83 0.15
N LYS A 16 29.33 -17.09 1.12
CA LYS A 16 28.82 -17.06 2.48
C LYS A 16 27.48 -16.30 2.60
N ALA A 17 27.29 -15.24 1.82
CA ALA A 17 26.03 -14.49 1.81
C ALA A 17 24.89 -15.30 1.18
N ASP A 18 25.18 -16.06 0.12
CA ASP A 18 24.19 -16.90 -0.55
C ASP A 18 23.81 -18.12 0.30
N SER A 19 24.76 -18.75 0.98
CA SER A 19 24.45 -19.81 1.97
C SER A 19 23.61 -19.30 3.15
N VAL A 20 23.89 -18.10 3.67
CA VAL A 20 23.06 -17.48 4.72
C VAL A 20 21.64 -17.18 4.22
N ARG A 21 21.50 -16.69 2.98
CA ARG A 21 20.17 -16.48 2.36
C ARG A 21 19.41 -17.78 2.22
N GLU A 22 20.05 -18.85 1.77
CA GLU A 22 19.45 -20.18 1.66
C GLU A 22 18.96 -20.71 3.00
N VAL A 23 19.76 -20.57 4.07
CA VAL A 23 19.34 -20.95 5.43
C VAL A 23 18.10 -20.17 5.87
N VAL A 24 18.02 -18.86 5.59
CA VAL A 24 16.82 -18.06 5.89
C VAL A 24 15.62 -18.54 5.08
N LEU A 25 15.81 -18.90 3.80
CA LEU A 25 14.76 -19.45 2.94
C LEU A 25 14.24 -20.78 3.48
N ASP A 26 15.12 -21.66 3.95
CA ASP A 26 14.78 -22.97 4.49
C ASP A 26 14.11 -22.88 5.86
N LEU A 27 14.56 -21.99 6.74
CA LEU A 27 13.87 -21.68 8.00
C LEU A 27 12.46 -21.13 7.73
N GLU A 28 12.29 -20.26 6.74
CA GLU A 28 10.96 -19.78 6.33
C GLU A 28 10.09 -20.91 5.77
N ARG A 29 10.64 -21.81 4.95
CA ARG A 29 9.91 -22.96 4.40
C ARG A 29 9.49 -23.92 5.51
N ALA A 30 10.40 -24.23 6.44
CA ALA A 30 10.13 -25.07 7.60
C ALA A 30 9.06 -24.46 8.51
N ARG A 31 9.17 -23.17 8.86
CA ARG A 31 8.13 -22.45 9.64
C ARG A 31 6.77 -22.47 8.95
N ARG A 32 6.71 -22.27 7.62
CA ARG A 32 5.44 -22.35 6.88
C ARG A 32 4.83 -23.74 6.91
N LYS A 33 5.66 -24.79 6.82
CA LYS A 33 5.20 -26.18 6.88
C LYS A 33 4.60 -26.50 8.26
N THR A 34 5.26 -26.06 9.34
CA THR A 34 4.79 -26.27 10.72
C THR A 34 3.61 -25.36 11.12
N ARG A 35 3.54 -24.11 10.63
CA ARG A 35 2.40 -23.22 10.91
C ARG A 35 1.11 -23.67 10.21
N ARG A 36 1.20 -24.26 9.02
CA ARG A 36 0.03 -24.78 8.28
C ARG A 36 -0.70 -25.91 9.01
N THR A 37 -0.01 -26.64 9.88
CA THR A 37 -0.56 -27.84 10.51
C THR A 37 -1.39 -27.61 11.77
N VAL A 38 -1.35 -26.43 12.42
CA VAL A 38 -1.92 -26.32 13.78
C VAL A 38 -2.97 -25.21 13.99
N ILE A 39 -2.88 -24.00 13.40
CA ILE A 39 -3.83 -22.90 13.80
C ILE A 39 -4.21 -21.91 12.67
N ASP A 40 -3.32 -21.61 11.70
CA ASP A 40 -3.48 -20.41 10.85
C ASP A 40 -4.46 -20.53 9.65
N PHE A 41 -4.87 -21.74 9.22
CA PHE A 41 -5.71 -21.87 8.03
C PHE A 41 -7.11 -21.27 8.24
N TRP A 42 -7.73 -21.56 9.38
CA TRP A 42 -9.04 -21.00 9.75
C TRP A 42 -8.98 -19.49 9.95
N GLU A 43 -7.92 -18.99 10.59
CA GLU A 43 -7.68 -17.55 10.74
C GLU A 43 -7.51 -16.86 9.38
N ALA A 44 -6.79 -17.48 8.43
CA ALA A 44 -6.61 -16.94 7.10
C ALA A 44 -7.92 -16.90 6.29
N ILE A 45 -8.75 -17.95 6.38
CA ILE A 45 -10.08 -17.95 5.78
C ILE A 45 -10.95 -16.88 6.41
N TYR A 46 -10.96 -16.78 7.74
CA TYR A 46 -11.75 -15.78 8.46
C TYR A 46 -11.35 -14.36 8.05
N GLN A 47 -10.06 -14.06 8.01
CA GLN A 47 -9.56 -12.75 7.56
C GLN A 47 -9.92 -12.47 6.10
N ALA A 48 -9.82 -13.47 5.22
CA ALA A 48 -10.23 -13.31 3.82
C ALA A 48 -11.74 -13.10 3.69
N TYR A 49 -12.53 -13.83 4.47
CA TYR A 49 -13.99 -13.68 4.54
C TYR A 49 -14.38 -12.28 5.03
N VAL A 50 -13.81 -11.81 6.14
CA VAL A 50 -14.08 -10.47 6.68
C VAL A 50 -13.66 -9.39 5.68
N ALA A 51 -12.48 -9.51 5.06
CA ALA A 51 -12.01 -8.56 4.05
C ALA A 51 -12.94 -8.54 2.83
N GLY A 52 -13.35 -9.71 2.34
CA GLY A 52 -14.30 -9.83 1.24
C GLY A 52 -15.67 -9.26 1.58
N PHE A 53 -16.17 -9.53 2.79
CA PHE A 53 -17.46 -9.00 3.26
C PHE A 53 -17.45 -7.47 3.37
N VAL A 54 -16.41 -6.89 3.98
CA VAL A 54 -16.23 -5.43 4.04
C VAL A 54 -16.14 -4.84 2.63
N MET A 55 -15.40 -5.48 1.73
CA MET A 55 -15.33 -5.04 0.33
C MET A 55 -16.71 -5.03 -0.33
N VAL A 56 -17.48 -6.11 -0.21
CA VAL A 56 -18.84 -6.20 -0.78
C VAL A 56 -19.73 -5.09 -0.22
N ILE A 57 -19.67 -4.83 1.09
CA ILE A 57 -20.43 -3.72 1.71
C ILE A 57 -20.01 -2.38 1.13
N VAL A 58 -18.71 -2.11 1.01
CA VAL A 58 -18.22 -0.83 0.47
C VAL A 58 -18.63 -0.65 -0.99
N VAL A 59 -18.48 -1.69 -1.81
CA VAL A 59 -18.89 -1.67 -3.22
C VAL A 59 -20.40 -1.45 -3.33
N ALA A 60 -21.20 -2.18 -2.55
CA ALA A 60 -22.66 -2.03 -2.52
C ALA A 60 -23.11 -0.65 -2.03
N ALA A 61 -22.44 -0.09 -1.03
CA ALA A 61 -22.73 1.25 -0.52
C ALA A 61 -22.38 2.36 -1.51
N ILE A 62 -21.34 2.17 -2.33
CA ILE A 62 -21.05 3.08 -3.43
C ILE A 62 -22.11 2.89 -4.53
N ALA A 63 -22.39 1.65 -4.90
CA ALA A 63 -23.35 1.29 -5.94
C ALA A 63 -24.79 1.77 -5.64
N SER A 64 -25.18 1.84 -4.37
CA SER A 64 -26.53 2.31 -3.99
C SER A 64 -26.76 3.79 -4.27
N VAL A 65 -25.70 4.58 -4.42
CA VAL A 65 -25.78 6.01 -4.79
C VAL A 65 -25.76 6.19 -6.32
N LEU A 66 -25.44 5.14 -7.10
CA LEU A 66 -25.48 5.22 -8.55
C LEU A 66 -26.92 5.23 -9.08
N PRO A 67 -27.20 5.98 -10.17
CA PRO A 67 -28.49 5.94 -10.83
C PRO A 67 -28.86 4.52 -11.28
N GLN A 68 -30.05 4.07 -10.89
CA GLN A 68 -30.60 2.74 -11.23
C GLN A 68 -31.23 2.69 -12.64
N SER A 69 -31.45 3.85 -13.27
CA SER A 69 -31.94 3.98 -14.63
C SER A 69 -30.81 4.39 -15.57
N GLU A 70 -30.95 4.05 -16.86
CA GLU A 70 -30.05 4.54 -17.90
C GLU A 70 -29.91 6.06 -17.80
N ILE A 71 -28.66 6.53 -17.79
CA ILE A 71 -28.34 7.93 -17.62
C ILE A 71 -28.67 8.67 -18.92
N SER A 72 -29.33 9.82 -18.82
CA SER A 72 -29.60 10.68 -19.98
C SER A 72 -28.31 11.10 -20.70
N ALA A 73 -28.37 11.44 -21.98
CA ALA A 73 -27.19 11.86 -22.75
C ALA A 73 -26.39 13.00 -22.09
N ALA A 74 -27.07 13.93 -21.42
CA ALA A 74 -26.44 15.00 -20.64
C ALA A 74 -25.70 14.47 -19.40
N GLY A 75 -26.28 13.49 -18.69
CA GLY A 75 -25.64 12.86 -17.53
C GLY A 75 -24.43 12.02 -17.94
N VAL A 76 -24.47 11.35 -19.09
CA VAL A 76 -23.31 10.63 -19.63
C VAL A 76 -22.17 11.61 -19.92
N ALA A 77 -22.45 12.76 -20.56
CA ALA A 77 -21.43 13.78 -20.82
C ALA A 77 -20.76 14.29 -19.52
N ASP A 78 -21.53 14.45 -18.44
CA ASP A 78 -20.98 14.82 -17.13
C ASP A 78 -20.12 13.71 -16.51
N VAL A 79 -20.54 12.44 -16.63
CA VAL A 79 -19.76 11.30 -16.15
C VAL A 79 -18.47 11.14 -16.94
N VAL A 80 -18.50 11.31 -18.26
CA VAL A 80 -17.30 11.29 -19.13
C VAL A 80 -16.33 12.39 -18.71
N ARG A 81 -16.85 13.57 -18.37
CA ARG A 81 -16.04 14.74 -18.02
C ARG A 81 -15.45 14.68 -16.61
N ARG A 82 -16.20 14.18 -15.62
CA ARG A 82 -15.79 14.17 -14.19
C ARG A 82 -15.36 12.82 -13.65
N GLY A 83 -15.81 11.73 -14.26
CA GLY A 83 -15.52 10.35 -13.83
C GLY A 83 -14.03 10.05 -13.66
N PRO A 84 -13.16 10.40 -14.63
CA PRO A 84 -11.72 10.22 -14.47
C PRO A 84 -11.13 10.96 -13.27
N ALA A 85 -11.59 12.17 -12.99
CA ALA A 85 -11.10 12.96 -11.86
C ALA A 85 -11.59 12.42 -10.51
N ALA A 86 -12.80 11.85 -10.46
CA ALA A 86 -13.32 11.20 -9.27
C ALA A 86 -12.51 9.93 -8.93
N LEU A 87 -12.22 9.10 -9.95
CA LEU A 87 -11.33 7.94 -9.79
C LEU A 87 -9.89 8.36 -9.45
N GLY A 88 -9.39 9.43 -10.05
CA GLY A 88 -8.10 10.03 -9.71
C GLY A 88 -8.04 10.47 -8.26
N LEU A 89 -9.09 11.10 -7.74
CA LEU A 89 -9.17 11.54 -6.34
C LEU A 89 -9.12 10.35 -5.38
N PHE A 90 -9.81 9.25 -5.70
CA PHE A 90 -9.71 8.01 -4.94
C PHE A 90 -8.25 7.49 -4.88
N VAL A 91 -7.56 7.46 -6.03
CA VAL A 91 -6.15 7.03 -6.09
C VAL A 91 -5.24 8.00 -5.31
N ALA A 92 -5.47 9.30 -5.40
CA ALA A 92 -4.73 10.32 -4.64
C ALA A 92 -4.92 10.15 -3.12
N LEU A 93 -6.15 9.89 -2.68
CA LEU A 93 -6.47 9.59 -1.28
C LEU A 93 -5.77 8.32 -0.81
N ALA A 94 -5.76 7.25 -1.62
CA ALA A 94 -5.02 6.03 -1.31
C ALA A 94 -3.51 6.31 -1.14
N GLY A 95 -2.92 7.11 -2.02
CA GLY A 95 -1.54 7.58 -1.88
C GLY A 95 -1.28 8.36 -0.60
N TYR A 96 -2.16 9.31 -0.25
CA TYR A 96 -2.08 10.08 1.00
C TYR A 96 -2.16 9.19 2.24
N LEU A 97 -3.12 8.26 2.28
CA LEU A 97 -3.24 7.28 3.37
C LEU A 97 -1.99 6.41 3.47
N GLY A 98 -1.38 6.07 2.34
CA GLY A 98 -0.08 5.42 2.25
C GLY A 98 1.03 6.23 2.94
N ILE A 99 1.21 7.49 2.53
CA ILE A 99 2.21 8.40 3.13
C ILE A 99 1.98 8.54 4.64
N ARG A 100 0.73 8.74 5.06
CA ARG A 100 0.37 8.87 6.48
C ARG A 100 0.68 7.60 7.25
N SER A 101 0.35 6.43 6.71
CA SER A 101 0.70 5.13 7.30
C SER A 101 2.22 4.94 7.40
N GLY A 102 2.94 5.34 6.37
CA GLY A 102 4.41 5.32 6.29
C GLY A 102 5.09 6.08 7.42
N ASN A 103 4.65 7.31 7.67
CA ASN A 103 5.18 8.17 8.74
C ASN A 103 4.97 7.59 10.14
N HIS A 104 3.96 6.75 10.34
CA HIS A 104 3.69 6.08 11.62
C HIS A 104 4.31 4.67 11.65
N GLY A 105 5.37 4.45 10.88
CA GLY A 105 6.16 3.22 10.86
C GLY A 105 5.51 2.05 10.13
N GLY A 106 4.51 2.28 9.26
CA GLY A 106 3.99 1.30 8.31
C GLY A 106 4.79 1.33 7.00
N PRO A 107 4.67 0.35 6.08
CA PRO A 107 3.63 -0.68 6.01
C PRO A 107 4.08 -2.08 6.47
N LEU A 108 5.38 -2.29 6.69
CA LEU A 108 5.94 -3.59 7.04
C LEU A 108 5.87 -3.82 8.54
N VAL A 109 4.92 -4.65 8.97
CA VAL A 109 4.83 -5.10 10.38
C VAL A 109 5.56 -6.42 10.49
N PHE A 110 6.68 -6.42 11.21
CA PHE A 110 7.44 -7.63 11.54
C PHE A 110 7.05 -8.13 12.92
N GLU A 111 7.01 -9.46 13.08
CA GLU A 111 6.88 -10.10 14.39
C GLU A 111 8.13 -9.85 15.23
N ALA A 112 7.99 -9.67 16.55
CA ALA A 112 9.11 -9.38 17.45
C ALA A 112 10.26 -10.38 17.29
N ALA A 113 9.92 -11.67 17.18
CA ALA A 113 10.88 -12.74 16.93
C ALA A 113 11.63 -12.58 15.59
N THR A 114 10.98 -12.07 14.54
CA THR A 114 11.66 -11.83 13.25
C THR A 114 12.66 -10.70 13.39
N VAL A 115 12.31 -9.64 14.12
CA VAL A 115 13.23 -8.51 14.28
C VAL A 115 14.43 -8.90 15.16
N GLN A 116 14.21 -9.64 16.25
CA GLN A 116 15.30 -10.07 17.14
C GLN A 116 16.20 -11.15 16.52
N TYR A 117 15.64 -12.18 15.89
CA TYR A 117 16.43 -13.32 15.43
C TYR A 117 16.92 -13.23 13.98
N VAL A 118 16.21 -12.50 13.11
CA VAL A 118 16.55 -12.45 11.67
C VAL A 118 17.12 -11.09 11.28
N LEU A 119 16.55 -9.99 11.75
CA LEU A 119 17.02 -8.66 11.36
C LEU A 119 18.27 -8.18 12.14
N GLN A 120 18.58 -8.82 13.28
CA GLN A 120 19.86 -8.63 13.98
C GLN A 120 20.95 -9.63 13.52
N ALA A 121 20.57 -10.71 12.84
CA ALA A 121 21.53 -11.61 12.22
C ALA A 121 22.26 -10.88 11.06
N PRO A 122 23.46 -11.33 10.65
CA PRO A 122 24.23 -10.75 9.54
C PRO A 122 23.60 -11.09 8.17
N VAL A 123 22.32 -10.75 7.99
CA VAL A 123 21.53 -10.92 6.78
C VAL A 123 21.21 -9.53 6.23
N ASP A 124 21.26 -9.38 4.92
CA ASP A 124 20.84 -8.13 4.28
C ASP A 124 19.37 -7.83 4.59
N ARG A 125 19.13 -6.72 5.30
CA ARG A 125 17.80 -6.26 5.72
C ARG A 125 16.90 -5.98 4.51
N ALA A 126 17.49 -5.53 3.40
CA ALA A 126 16.75 -5.25 2.17
C ALA A 126 16.14 -6.53 1.59
N PHE A 127 16.82 -7.68 1.72
CA PHE A 127 16.32 -8.96 1.23
C PHE A 127 15.04 -9.38 1.97
N VAL A 128 15.06 -9.36 3.31
CA VAL A 128 13.91 -9.75 4.15
C VAL A 128 12.73 -8.79 3.93
N ALA A 129 13.01 -7.49 3.89
CA ALA A 129 11.97 -6.47 3.74
C ALA A 129 11.33 -6.46 2.35
N ARG A 130 12.10 -6.65 1.27
CA ARG A 130 11.55 -6.74 -0.10
C ARG A 130 10.59 -7.91 -0.24
N ARG A 131 10.91 -9.06 0.39
CA ARG A 131 10.03 -10.24 0.37
C ARG A 131 8.71 -9.99 1.09
N ALA A 132 8.76 -9.30 2.24
CA ALA A 132 7.55 -8.90 2.95
C ALA A 132 6.73 -7.87 2.14
N ALA A 133 7.40 -6.88 1.54
CA ALA A 133 6.78 -5.89 0.68
C ALA A 133 6.10 -6.51 -0.54
N GLN A 134 6.73 -7.47 -1.21
CA GLN A 134 6.14 -8.19 -2.35
C GLN A 134 4.87 -8.96 -1.96
N LYS A 135 4.85 -9.58 -0.77
CA LYS A 135 3.64 -10.26 -0.28
C LYS A 135 2.50 -9.26 -0.08
N GLN A 136 2.76 -8.15 0.60
CA GLN A 136 1.76 -7.10 0.81
C GLN A 136 1.29 -6.48 -0.52
N LEU A 137 2.21 -6.27 -1.46
CA LEU A 137 1.87 -5.72 -2.77
C LEU A 137 0.94 -6.64 -3.56
N ARG A 138 1.20 -7.96 -3.55
CA ARG A 138 0.30 -8.94 -4.19
C ARG A 138 -1.08 -8.93 -3.56
N THR A 139 -1.16 -8.88 -2.23
CA THR A 139 -2.44 -8.76 -1.51
C THR A 139 -3.15 -7.45 -1.85
N ALA A 140 -2.41 -6.34 -1.97
CA ALA A 140 -2.95 -5.04 -2.37
C ALA A 140 -3.48 -5.03 -3.80
N VAL A 141 -2.75 -5.65 -4.74
CA VAL A 141 -3.22 -5.84 -6.13
C VAL A 141 -4.50 -6.66 -6.11
N MET A 142 -4.52 -7.81 -5.43
CA MET A 142 -5.66 -8.73 -5.42
C MET A 142 -6.93 -8.07 -4.88
N TRP A 143 -6.86 -7.42 -3.72
CA TRP A 143 -8.03 -6.77 -3.13
C TRP A 143 -8.37 -5.45 -3.83
N GLY A 144 -7.36 -4.69 -4.30
CA GLY A 144 -7.59 -3.49 -5.09
C GLY A 144 -8.32 -3.81 -6.40
N SER A 145 -7.86 -4.84 -7.12
CA SER A 145 -8.48 -5.27 -8.37
C SER A 145 -9.88 -5.84 -8.16
N ALA A 146 -10.09 -6.65 -7.11
CA ALA A 146 -11.42 -7.21 -6.83
C ALA A 146 -12.44 -6.12 -6.46
N GLY A 147 -12.04 -5.16 -5.62
CA GLY A 147 -12.92 -4.03 -5.26
C GLY A 147 -13.21 -3.13 -6.48
N GLY A 148 -12.19 -2.83 -7.28
CA GLY A 148 -12.34 -2.10 -8.53
C GLY A 148 -13.26 -2.82 -9.52
N ALA A 149 -13.03 -4.11 -9.77
CA ALA A 149 -13.88 -4.93 -10.64
C ALA A 149 -15.35 -4.92 -10.20
N GLY A 150 -15.62 -5.03 -8.89
CA GLY A 150 -16.96 -4.94 -8.33
C GLY A 150 -17.64 -3.60 -8.61
N LEU A 151 -16.90 -2.48 -8.49
CA LEU A 151 -17.41 -1.16 -8.87
C LEU A 151 -17.62 -1.03 -10.39
N GLY A 152 -16.71 -1.57 -11.20
CA GLY A 152 -16.86 -1.59 -12.66
C GLY A 152 -18.11 -2.35 -13.11
N LEU A 153 -18.41 -3.48 -12.46
CA LEU A 153 -19.66 -4.23 -12.66
C LEU A 153 -20.87 -3.37 -12.31
N ALA A 154 -20.88 -2.74 -11.14
CA ALA A 154 -21.99 -1.88 -10.71
C ALA A 154 -22.23 -0.71 -11.68
N VAL A 155 -21.16 -0.07 -12.15
CA VAL A 155 -21.22 1.09 -13.08
C VAL A 155 -21.67 0.67 -14.47
N SER A 156 -21.33 -0.54 -14.92
CA SER A 156 -21.68 -1.00 -16.28
C SER A 156 -23.18 -1.12 -16.55
N GLY A 157 -24.01 -1.20 -15.50
CA GLY A 157 -25.47 -1.19 -15.64
C GLY A 157 -26.06 0.18 -15.95
N SER A 158 -25.34 1.27 -15.61
CA SER A 158 -25.84 2.64 -15.75
C SER A 158 -25.22 3.41 -16.92
N LEU A 159 -24.12 2.92 -17.49
CA LEU A 159 -23.36 3.59 -18.53
C LEU A 159 -23.38 2.82 -19.86
N PRO A 160 -23.41 3.54 -21.00
CA PRO A 160 -23.25 2.90 -22.30
C PRO A 160 -21.83 2.36 -22.45
N GLY A 161 -21.70 1.11 -22.91
CA GLY A 161 -20.41 0.49 -23.19
C GLY A 161 -20.38 -1.00 -22.86
N ASN A 162 -19.22 -1.61 -23.07
CA ASN A 162 -19.01 -3.02 -22.78
C ASN A 162 -18.72 -3.23 -21.29
N THR A 163 -19.50 -4.09 -20.62
CA THR A 163 -19.29 -4.49 -19.22
C THR A 163 -17.86 -4.92 -18.95
N ILE A 164 -17.28 -5.74 -19.83
CA ILE A 164 -15.95 -6.31 -19.65
C ILE A 164 -14.89 -5.20 -19.56
N GLU A 165 -15.01 -4.15 -20.37
CA GLU A 165 -14.04 -3.06 -20.37
C GLU A 165 -14.13 -2.20 -19.11
N PHE A 166 -15.33 -1.96 -18.57
CA PHE A 166 -15.51 -1.30 -17.27
C PHE A 166 -14.92 -2.13 -16.14
N VAL A 167 -15.15 -3.45 -16.15
CA VAL A 167 -14.59 -4.36 -15.13
C VAL A 167 -13.07 -4.31 -15.13
N PHE A 168 -12.43 -4.47 -16.29
CA PHE A 168 -10.97 -4.43 -16.38
C PHE A 168 -10.39 -3.05 -16.11
N GLY A 169 -11.02 -1.98 -16.60
CA GLY A 169 -10.61 -0.60 -16.35
C GLY A 169 -10.62 -0.29 -14.85
N PHE A 170 -11.74 -0.52 -14.18
CA PHE A 170 -11.85 -0.25 -12.74
C PHE A 170 -10.97 -1.21 -11.92
N ALA A 171 -10.82 -2.47 -12.32
CA ALA A 171 -9.87 -3.38 -11.69
C ALA A 171 -8.42 -2.86 -11.76
N ALA A 172 -8.02 -2.30 -12.90
CA ALA A 172 -6.69 -1.69 -13.06
C ALA A 172 -6.52 -0.46 -12.15
N VAL A 173 -7.52 0.43 -12.08
CA VAL A 173 -7.50 1.60 -11.18
C VAL A 173 -7.43 1.16 -9.71
N GLY A 174 -8.23 0.18 -9.31
CA GLY A 174 -8.24 -0.36 -7.96
C GLY A 174 -6.90 -1.02 -7.59
N ALA A 175 -6.32 -1.81 -8.51
CA ALA A 175 -4.99 -2.39 -8.32
C ALA A 175 -3.91 -1.30 -8.17
N LEU A 176 -3.91 -0.29 -9.03
CA LEU A 176 -2.97 0.83 -8.97
C LEU A 176 -3.12 1.66 -7.69
N GLY A 177 -4.36 1.91 -7.24
CA GLY A 177 -4.64 2.59 -5.98
C GLY A 177 -4.14 1.81 -4.76
N GLY A 178 -4.40 0.50 -4.72
CA GLY A 178 -3.90 -0.39 -3.66
C GLY A 178 -2.36 -0.41 -3.64
N VAL A 179 -1.74 -0.63 -4.79
CA VAL A 179 -0.28 -0.66 -4.94
C VAL A 179 0.35 0.68 -4.57
N LEU A 180 -0.24 1.80 -4.98
CA LEU A 180 0.22 3.15 -4.62
C LEU A 180 0.16 3.39 -3.12
N MET A 181 -0.91 2.97 -2.43
CA MET A 181 -1.03 3.11 -0.98
C MET A 181 0.16 2.44 -0.26
N PHE A 182 0.50 1.20 -0.63
CA PHE A 182 1.65 0.51 -0.04
C PHE A 182 2.99 1.07 -0.51
N GLY A 183 3.13 1.40 -1.79
CA GLY A 183 4.35 1.98 -2.36
C GLY A 183 4.71 3.32 -1.74
N ALA A 184 3.73 4.22 -1.60
CA ALA A 184 3.90 5.51 -0.96
C ALA A 184 4.25 5.37 0.53
N ALA A 185 3.66 4.39 1.23
CA ALA A 185 4.05 4.05 2.60
C ALA A 185 5.51 3.62 2.69
N LEU A 186 5.99 2.74 1.80
CA LEU A 186 7.38 2.29 1.75
C LEU A 186 8.36 3.44 1.48
N VAL A 187 8.00 4.36 0.57
CA VAL A 187 8.83 5.55 0.28
C VAL A 187 8.90 6.47 1.50
N ALA A 188 7.77 6.70 2.17
CA ALA A 188 7.70 7.55 3.36
C ALA A 188 8.46 6.92 4.54
N SER A 189 8.36 5.61 4.75
CA SER A 189 9.06 4.91 5.85
C SER A 189 10.57 4.82 5.65
N GLY A 190 11.03 4.76 4.40
CA GLY A 190 12.44 4.62 4.05
C GLY A 190 13.21 5.94 3.95
N ARG A 191 12.56 7.09 4.17
CA ARG A 191 13.19 8.42 4.10
C ARG A 191 13.05 9.14 5.45
N PRO A 192 14.09 9.84 5.93
CA PRO A 192 14.00 10.69 7.11
C PRO A 192 13.31 12.02 6.76
N VAL A 193 12.04 11.97 6.37
CA VAL A 193 11.24 13.18 6.10
C VAL A 193 10.45 13.55 7.35
N SER A 194 10.32 14.84 7.66
CA SER A 194 9.45 15.26 8.75
C SER A 194 7.99 14.90 8.44
N PRO A 195 7.19 14.49 9.43
CA PRO A 195 5.77 14.17 9.23
C PRO A 195 4.98 15.32 8.60
N ALA A 196 5.37 16.57 8.88
CA ALA A 196 4.75 17.77 8.32
C ALA A 196 4.99 17.91 6.81
N VAL A 197 6.21 17.67 6.33
CA VAL A 197 6.54 17.74 4.90
C VAL A 197 5.83 16.62 4.14
N ALA A 198 5.84 15.40 4.67
CA ALA A 198 5.13 14.28 4.06
C ALA A 198 3.60 14.51 4.02
N THR A 199 3.03 15.07 5.10
CA THR A 199 1.58 15.40 5.14
C THR A 199 1.23 16.52 4.17
N SER A 200 2.04 17.58 4.09
CA SER A 200 1.81 18.68 3.14
C SER A 200 1.91 18.22 1.69
N ILE A 201 2.87 17.36 1.33
CA ILE A 201 2.95 16.74 0.00
C ILE A 201 1.66 15.96 -0.28
N GLY A 202 1.20 15.14 0.65
CA GLY A 202 -0.02 14.37 0.50
C GLY A 202 -1.28 15.23 0.32
N ILE A 203 -1.41 16.30 1.12
CA ILE A 203 -2.51 17.28 1.00
C ILE A 203 -2.43 17.99 -0.35
N LEU A 204 -1.25 18.38 -0.81
CA LEU A 204 -1.08 19.04 -2.11
C LEU A 204 -1.47 18.11 -3.27
N LEU A 205 -1.09 16.83 -3.20
CA LEU A 205 -1.46 15.83 -4.21
C LEU A 205 -2.98 15.57 -4.25
N VAL A 206 -3.61 15.45 -3.09
CA VAL A 206 -5.07 15.30 -2.99
C VAL A 206 -5.78 16.58 -3.45
N GLY A 207 -5.27 17.74 -3.04
CA GLY A 207 -5.79 19.05 -3.45
C GLY A 207 -5.73 19.26 -4.96
N TRP A 208 -4.62 18.86 -5.61
CA TRP A 208 -4.51 18.89 -7.07
C TRP A 208 -5.55 17.99 -7.73
N SER A 209 -5.73 16.76 -7.24
CA SER A 209 -6.76 15.86 -7.79
C SER A 209 -8.19 16.36 -7.52
N ALA A 210 -8.42 17.06 -6.41
CA ALA A 210 -9.71 17.67 -6.09
C ALA A 210 -10.00 18.88 -7.00
N LEU A 211 -8.97 19.66 -7.35
CA LEU A 211 -9.07 20.74 -8.33
C LEU A 211 -9.40 20.21 -9.72
N ASP A 212 -8.76 19.11 -10.15
CA ASP A 212 -9.11 18.42 -11.40
C ASP A 212 -10.59 18.02 -11.43
N LEU A 213 -11.13 17.52 -10.32
CA LEU A 213 -12.55 17.16 -10.20
C LEU A 213 -13.47 18.38 -10.24
N ALA A 214 -13.12 19.46 -9.55
CA ALA A 214 -13.90 20.70 -9.53
C ALA A 214 -13.93 21.41 -10.89
N LEU A 215 -12.79 21.44 -11.58
CA LEU A 215 -12.62 22.09 -12.88
C LEU A 215 -12.91 21.15 -14.07
N ALA A 216 -13.18 19.88 -13.80
CA ALA A 216 -13.41 18.84 -14.81
C ALA A 216 -12.25 18.77 -15.83
N SER A 217 -11.02 18.84 -15.31
CA SER A 217 -9.78 18.87 -16.07
C SER A 217 -8.90 17.66 -15.77
N VAL A 218 -8.00 17.34 -16.71
CA VAL A 218 -7.09 16.20 -16.62
C VAL A 218 -5.66 16.73 -16.59
N THR A 219 -5.22 17.18 -15.42
CA THR A 219 -3.86 17.73 -15.26
C THR A 219 -3.00 16.91 -14.30
N SER A 220 -3.60 16.32 -13.28
CA SER A 220 -2.89 15.52 -12.29
C SER A 220 -2.60 14.10 -12.81
N PRO A 221 -1.49 13.50 -12.37
CA PRO A 221 -1.13 12.13 -12.73
C PRO A 221 -2.14 11.09 -12.22
N PHE A 222 -2.90 11.40 -11.16
CA PHE A 222 -3.93 10.50 -10.64
C PHE A 222 -5.19 10.51 -11.51
N THR A 223 -5.60 11.67 -12.02
CA THR A 223 -6.69 11.76 -12.99
C THR A 223 -6.35 11.01 -14.29
N LEU A 224 -5.08 10.98 -14.71
CA LEU A 224 -4.64 10.13 -15.82
C LEU A 224 -4.87 8.64 -15.54
N VAL A 225 -4.64 8.18 -14.31
CA VAL A 225 -4.98 6.81 -13.90
C VAL A 225 -6.48 6.60 -13.90
N GLY A 226 -7.28 7.56 -13.43
CA GLY A 226 -8.74 7.49 -13.49
C GLY A 226 -9.29 7.33 -14.91
N ARG A 227 -8.61 7.89 -15.92
CA ARG A 227 -8.97 7.66 -17.34
C ARG A 227 -8.81 6.22 -17.80
N LEU A 228 -7.94 5.42 -17.16
CA LEU A 228 -7.86 3.98 -17.41
C LEU A 228 -9.14 3.26 -16.97
N GLY A 229 -9.78 3.72 -15.88
CA GLY A 229 -11.05 3.18 -15.42
C GLY A 229 -12.21 3.50 -16.38
N MET A 230 -12.17 4.70 -16.97
CA MET A 230 -13.15 5.18 -17.94
C MET A 230 -12.68 4.98 -19.39
N TRP A 231 -11.85 3.97 -19.63
CA TRP A 231 -11.28 3.70 -20.95
C TRP A 231 -12.32 3.57 -22.07
N PRO A 232 -13.47 2.88 -21.88
CA PRO A 232 -14.49 2.73 -22.94
C PRO A 232 -15.02 4.07 -23.48
N LEU A 233 -15.05 5.08 -22.62
CA LEU A 233 -15.71 6.35 -22.87
C LEU A 233 -14.74 7.50 -23.11
N SER A 234 -13.54 7.45 -22.53
CA SER A 234 -12.59 8.57 -22.49
C SER A 234 -11.12 8.13 -22.60
N GLY A 235 -10.90 6.85 -22.94
CA GLY A 235 -9.59 6.21 -23.03
C GLY A 235 -8.69 6.88 -24.06
N THR A 236 -7.47 7.18 -23.65
CA THR A 236 -6.39 7.65 -24.55
C THR A 236 -5.11 6.94 -24.16
N SER A 237 -4.24 6.65 -25.12
CA SER A 237 -2.95 5.99 -24.87
C SER A 237 -2.07 6.74 -23.86
N PHE A 238 -2.27 8.06 -23.73
CA PHE A 238 -1.56 8.89 -22.75
C PHE A 238 -1.86 8.53 -21.29
N SER A 239 -3.01 7.91 -20.99
CA SER A 239 -3.35 7.50 -19.62
C SER A 239 -2.40 6.43 -19.03
N ILE A 240 -1.67 5.70 -19.89
CA ILE A 240 -0.62 4.75 -19.48
C ILE A 240 0.49 5.45 -18.68
N VAL A 241 0.76 6.73 -18.95
CA VAL A 241 1.78 7.52 -18.22
C VAL A 241 1.48 7.55 -16.72
N GLY A 242 0.20 7.68 -16.34
CA GLY A 242 -0.21 7.66 -14.93
C GLY A 242 0.13 6.32 -14.25
N ALA A 243 -0.13 5.21 -14.92
CA ALA A 243 0.22 3.87 -14.41
C ALA A 243 1.75 3.71 -14.27
N VAL A 244 2.53 4.17 -15.25
CA VAL A 244 4.00 4.14 -15.21
C VAL A 244 4.54 4.94 -14.03
N LEU A 245 3.98 6.12 -13.74
CA LEU A 245 4.37 6.94 -12.59
C LEU A 245 4.11 6.22 -11.25
N ILE A 246 2.96 5.57 -11.10
CA ILE A 246 2.66 4.76 -9.90
C ILE A 246 3.66 3.61 -9.75
N ILE A 247 3.91 2.88 -10.84
CA ILE A 247 4.87 1.77 -10.84
C ILE A 247 6.28 2.27 -10.46
N ALA A 248 6.68 3.45 -10.93
CA ALA A 248 7.95 4.07 -10.57
C ALA A 248 8.04 4.39 -9.07
N VAL A 249 6.98 4.96 -8.47
CA VAL A 249 6.91 5.22 -7.02
C VAL A 249 7.03 3.92 -6.22
N VAL A 250 6.36 2.87 -6.66
CA VAL A 250 6.36 1.56 -5.98
C VAL A 250 7.73 0.89 -6.10
N GLY A 251 8.34 0.94 -7.29
CA GLY A 251 9.70 0.47 -7.51
C GLY A 251 10.69 1.18 -6.58
N GLU A 252 10.53 2.50 -6.42
CA GLU A 252 11.37 3.27 -5.51
C GLU A 252 11.15 2.91 -4.03
N GLY A 253 9.90 2.66 -3.62
CA GLY A 253 9.57 2.15 -2.29
C GLY A 253 10.23 0.79 -2.01
N ILE A 254 10.16 -0.14 -2.96
CA ILE A 254 10.78 -1.47 -2.85
C ILE A 254 12.31 -1.39 -2.79
N ARG A 255 12.94 -0.50 -3.57
CA ARG A 255 14.39 -0.29 -3.51
C ARG A 255 14.82 0.17 -2.12
N ARG A 256 14.03 1.05 -1.49
CA ARG A 256 14.30 1.64 -0.16
C ARG A 256 13.78 0.82 1.02
N ALA A 257 13.12 -0.31 0.77
CA ALA A 257 12.49 -1.12 1.81
C ALA A 257 13.47 -1.63 2.89
N GLY A 258 14.79 -1.56 2.68
CA GLY A 258 15.80 -1.92 3.69
C GLY A 258 16.16 -0.81 4.70
N ASN A 259 15.70 0.42 4.49
CA ASN A 259 16.16 1.61 5.25
C ASN A 259 15.26 1.97 6.45
N PHE A 260 14.44 1.04 6.95
CA PHE A 260 13.56 1.27 8.10
C PHE A 260 14.30 1.06 9.44
N SER A 261 13.86 1.73 10.50
CA SER A 261 14.43 1.55 11.85
C SER A 261 14.03 0.20 12.46
N LEU A 262 15.02 -0.55 12.92
CA LEU A 262 14.81 -1.83 13.62
C LEU A 262 14.29 -1.61 15.03
N GLU A 263 14.78 -0.58 15.72
CA GLU A 263 14.40 -0.20 17.07
C GLU A 263 12.91 0.16 17.13
N ALA A 264 12.45 0.96 16.15
CA ALA A 264 11.04 1.30 16.00
C ALA A 264 10.17 0.06 15.77
N SER A 265 10.66 -0.87 14.93
CA SER A 265 9.96 -2.12 14.62
C SER A 265 9.86 -3.04 15.86
N LEU A 266 10.94 -3.15 16.64
CA LEU A 266 11.00 -3.94 17.88
C LEU A 266 10.02 -3.42 18.94
N GLN A 267 10.05 -2.12 19.23
CA GLN A 267 9.19 -1.52 20.25
C GLN A 267 7.71 -1.62 19.86
N ARG A 268 7.38 -1.40 18.58
CA ARG A 268 6.01 -1.55 18.07
C ARG A 268 5.51 -2.99 18.19
N ALA A 269 6.35 -3.97 17.87
CA ALA A 269 6.00 -5.38 18.02
C ALA A 269 5.75 -5.75 19.49
N GLY A 270 6.53 -5.20 20.42
CA GLY A 270 6.30 -5.34 21.87
C GLY A 270 4.96 -4.75 22.33
N LEU A 271 4.62 -3.54 21.88
CA LEU A 271 3.33 -2.90 22.17
C LEU A 271 2.14 -3.69 21.62
N ILE A 272 2.23 -4.24 20.40
CA ILE A 272 1.17 -5.07 19.82
C ILE A 272 0.96 -6.35 20.63
N SER A 273 2.05 -6.97 21.08
CA SER A 273 1.98 -8.14 21.96
C SER A 273 1.27 -7.81 23.28
N GLN A 274 1.58 -6.66 23.89
CA GLN A 274 0.89 -6.18 25.10
C GLN A 274 -0.60 -5.89 24.85
N ILE A 275 -0.95 -5.29 23.71
CA ILE A 275 -2.36 -5.06 23.34
C ILE A 275 -3.10 -6.39 23.21
N ARG A 276 -2.53 -7.37 22.50
CA ARG A 276 -3.15 -8.69 22.33
C ARG A 276 -3.33 -9.39 23.68
N PHE A 277 -2.34 -9.31 24.56
CA PHE A 277 -2.41 -9.85 25.91
C PHE A 277 -3.49 -9.17 26.76
N ALA A 278 -3.56 -7.84 26.73
CA ALA A 278 -4.61 -7.10 27.43
C ALA A 278 -6.01 -7.43 26.90
N LEU A 279 -6.13 -7.63 25.58
CA LEU A 279 -7.38 -8.02 24.93
C LEU A 279 -7.81 -9.44 25.34
N THR A 280 -6.87 -10.38 25.46
CA THR A 280 -7.16 -11.73 25.98
C THR A 280 -7.57 -11.72 27.45
N MET A 281 -7.08 -10.76 28.24
CA MET A 281 -7.50 -10.57 29.63
C MET A 281 -8.72 -9.64 29.78
N ASN A 282 -9.33 -9.24 28.67
CA ASN A 282 -10.50 -8.36 28.60
C ASN A 282 -10.30 -7.00 29.33
N ASP A 283 -9.04 -6.55 29.46
CA ASP A 283 -8.71 -5.24 30.03
C ASP A 283 -8.72 -4.16 28.95
N LEU A 284 -9.94 -3.70 28.63
CA LEU A 284 -10.18 -2.68 27.61
C LEU A 284 -9.50 -1.34 27.93
N ARG A 285 -9.32 -1.01 29.21
CA ARG A 285 -8.66 0.25 29.62
C ARG A 285 -7.19 0.24 29.18
N THR A 286 -6.50 -0.86 29.46
CA THR A 286 -5.10 -1.02 29.07
C THR A 286 -4.95 -1.07 27.54
N VAL A 287 -5.86 -1.73 26.83
CA VAL A 287 -5.89 -1.73 25.35
C VAL A 287 -6.00 -0.32 24.79
N VAL A 288 -6.94 0.50 25.29
CA VAL A 288 -7.14 1.88 24.81
C VAL A 288 -5.92 2.75 25.08
N LEU A 289 -5.32 2.64 26.28
CA LEU A 289 -4.11 3.38 26.64
C LEU A 289 -2.92 2.99 25.76
N LEU A 290 -2.68 1.70 25.53
CA LEU A 290 -1.58 1.21 24.69
C LEU A 290 -1.78 1.58 23.22
N ARG A 291 -3.00 1.49 22.69
CA ARG A 291 -3.33 1.95 21.33
C ARG A 291 -3.04 3.44 21.16
N ARG A 292 -3.37 4.25 22.16
CA ARG A 292 -3.08 5.70 22.14
C ARG A 292 -1.58 5.99 22.19
N ARG A 293 -0.81 5.24 22.99
CA ARG A 293 0.67 5.34 22.99
C ARG A 293 1.26 4.96 21.63
N LEU A 294 0.74 3.92 20.99
CA LEU A 294 1.16 3.49 19.65
C LEU A 294 0.90 4.55 18.58
N ALA A 295 -0.25 5.24 18.67
CA ALA A 295 -0.63 6.30 17.73
C ALA A 295 0.17 7.60 17.90
N ASN A 296 0.58 7.93 19.13
CA ASN A 296 1.23 9.19 19.46
C ASN A 296 2.77 9.13 19.48
N HIS A 297 3.37 7.97 19.22
CA HIS A 297 4.82 7.88 19.10
C HIS A 297 5.29 8.40 17.73
N SER A 298 5.65 9.69 17.69
CA SER A 298 6.51 10.27 16.66
C SER A 298 7.83 10.65 17.30
N TYR A 299 8.95 10.23 16.69
CA TYR A 299 10.29 10.54 17.20
C TYR A 299 10.50 12.05 17.30
N ARG A 300 10.95 12.51 18.45
CA ARG A 300 11.63 13.80 18.57
C ARG A 300 13.08 13.58 18.12
N THR A 301 13.35 13.85 16.85
CA THR A 301 14.67 13.67 16.23
C THR A 301 15.68 14.76 16.57
N LYS A 302 15.27 15.82 17.26
CA LYS A 302 16.15 16.89 17.73
C LYS A 302 16.30 16.82 19.25
N PRO A 303 17.52 16.61 19.78
CA PRO A 303 17.77 16.84 21.19
C PRO A 303 17.53 18.32 21.51
N TRP A 304 17.04 18.60 22.72
CA TRP A 304 16.71 19.96 23.16
C TRP A 304 17.96 20.82 23.35
N LEU A 305 19.10 20.16 23.49
CA LEU A 305 20.42 20.75 23.61
C LEU A 305 21.35 19.98 22.66
N PRO A 306 22.10 20.68 21.79
CA PRO A 306 23.24 20.07 21.13
C PRO A 306 24.26 19.69 22.21
N ILE A 307 24.69 18.42 22.22
CA ILE A 307 25.82 17.94 23.01
C ILE A 307 27.07 18.11 22.15
#